data_AF-A0A7I7YGS1-F1
#
_entry.id   AF-A0A7I7YGS1-F1
#
_cell.length_a   1.000
_cell.length_b   1.000
_cell.length_c   1.000
_cell.angle_alpha   90.00
_cell.angle_beta   90.00
_cell.angle_gamma   90.00
#
_symmetry.space_group_name_H-M   'P 1'
#
loop_
_entity.id
_entity.type
_entity.pdbx_description
1 polymer ?
#
loop_
_entity_poly.entity_id
_entity_poly.type
_entity_poly.pdbx_seq_one_letter_code
_entity_poly.pdbx_strand_id
1 'polypeptide(L)'
;MGPGGQPINGYVEAPSRSNVTTVDDCTTPSPSAIADNVYYCSPTAAGAGTCWPSTPGSLLCVDNPWDKRLHRVTYGGALPPVHPTASPDPFALLLDGGARCLFRNGGAWGGRADGYIGVYDCGDVAVLWLPSQGAGTCIDRSAAVWTVKVGQLGAQTASPPQTRAVTSAWFAGAV
;
A
#
# COMPACT_ATOMS: atom_id res chain seq x y z
N MET A 1 12.62 5.58 -6.32
CA MET A 1 12.78 6.86 -7.06
C MET A 1 14.25 7.15 -7.28
N GLY A 2 14.59 7.88 -8.35
CA GLY A 2 15.97 8.28 -8.60
C GLY A 2 16.38 9.54 -7.81
N PRO A 3 17.67 9.92 -7.82
CA PRO A 3 18.22 10.96 -6.96
C PRO A 3 17.61 12.37 -7.15
N GLY A 4 17.08 12.66 -8.34
CA GLY A 4 16.41 13.93 -8.67
C GLY A 4 14.90 13.88 -8.50
N GLY A 5 14.34 12.85 -7.86
CA GLY A 5 12.91 12.72 -7.68
C GLY A 5 12.15 12.37 -8.97
N GLN A 6 12.83 11.71 -9.90
CA GLN A 6 12.28 11.19 -11.16
C GLN A 6 11.86 9.70 -11.04
N PRO A 7 10.83 9.27 -11.80
CA PRO A 7 10.49 7.86 -11.95
C PRO A 7 11.67 7.02 -12.47
N ILE A 8 11.80 5.79 -11.98
CA ILE A 8 12.84 4.82 -12.39
C ILE A 8 12.22 3.44 -12.63
N ASN A 9 13.01 2.44 -13.05
CA ASN A 9 12.57 1.05 -13.22
C ASN A 9 11.36 0.86 -14.18
N GLY A 10 11.21 1.80 -15.11
CA GLY A 10 10.11 1.84 -16.07
C GLY A 10 8.80 2.38 -15.51
N TYR A 11 8.80 2.98 -14.32
CA TYR A 11 7.67 3.76 -13.84
C TYR A 11 7.53 5.06 -14.63
N VAL A 12 6.29 5.48 -14.84
CA VAL A 12 5.94 6.71 -15.54
C VAL A 12 4.94 7.51 -14.72
N GLU A 13 5.06 8.83 -14.78
CA GLU A 13 4.03 9.71 -14.27
C GLU A 13 2.79 9.63 -15.16
N ALA A 14 1.63 9.56 -14.53
CA ALA A 14 0.34 9.51 -15.19
C ALA A 14 -0.66 10.42 -14.47
N PRO A 15 -1.74 10.83 -15.15
CA PRO A 15 -2.79 11.62 -14.50
C PRO A 15 -3.35 10.91 -13.27
N SER A 16 -3.56 11.67 -12.20
CA SER A 16 -4.21 11.17 -10.98
C SER A 16 -5.58 10.60 -11.31
N ARG A 17 -5.90 9.45 -10.70
CA ARG A 17 -7.23 8.84 -10.78
C ARG A 17 -8.23 9.50 -9.81
N SER A 18 -7.73 10.29 -8.86
CA SER A 18 -8.52 11.03 -7.88
C SER A 18 -8.57 12.52 -8.25
N ASN A 19 -9.69 13.17 -7.97
CA ASN A 19 -9.82 14.63 -8.06
C ASN A 19 -9.13 15.35 -6.88
N VAL A 20 -8.68 14.61 -5.85
CA VAL A 20 -7.91 15.15 -4.74
C VAL A 20 -6.42 15.05 -5.08
N THR A 21 -5.80 16.18 -5.38
CA THR A 21 -4.39 16.26 -5.81
C THR A 21 -3.50 16.99 -4.80
N THR A 22 -4.09 17.55 -3.75
CA THR A 22 -3.36 18.18 -2.65
C THR A 22 -3.39 17.26 -1.44
N VAL A 23 -2.24 17.11 -0.81
CA VAL A 23 -2.05 16.33 0.40
C VAL A 23 -1.47 17.19 1.50
N ASP A 24 -1.81 16.82 2.72
CA ASP A 24 -1.33 17.39 3.96
C ASP A 24 -0.89 16.25 4.89
N ASP A 25 -0.33 16.61 6.04
CA ASP A 25 0.04 15.68 7.11
C ASP A 25 0.94 14.51 6.66
N CYS A 26 1.93 14.82 5.82
CA CYS A 26 2.99 13.91 5.40
C CYS A 26 4.06 13.74 6.50
N THR A 27 3.63 13.41 7.71
CA THR A 27 4.49 13.35 8.91
C THR A 27 4.89 11.92 9.28
N THR A 28 4.34 10.92 8.59
CA THR A 28 4.56 9.50 8.87
C THR A 28 5.17 8.77 7.67
N PRO A 29 6.02 7.76 7.93
CA PRO A 29 6.54 6.93 6.85
C PRO A 29 5.42 6.10 6.22
N SER A 30 5.54 5.83 4.92
CA SER A 30 4.72 4.82 4.27
C SER A 30 4.93 3.47 4.96
N PRO A 31 3.85 2.70 5.23
CA PRO A 31 3.99 1.32 5.75
C PRO A 31 4.90 0.44 4.88
N SER A 32 5.03 0.78 3.60
CA SER A 32 5.83 0.05 2.61
C SER A 32 7.24 0.56 2.41
N ALA A 33 7.64 1.60 3.15
CA ALA A 33 8.96 2.18 3.06
C ALA A 33 10.05 1.17 3.47
N ILE A 34 11.06 1.01 2.63
CA ILE A 34 12.34 0.36 2.96
C ILE A 34 13.52 1.34 2.85
N ALA A 35 13.23 2.62 2.58
CA ALA A 35 14.17 3.72 2.52
C ALA A 35 13.58 4.94 3.23
N ASP A 36 14.44 5.84 3.68
CA ASP A 36 14.02 7.11 4.28
C ASP A 36 13.21 7.96 3.30
N ASN A 37 12.39 8.85 3.86
CA ASN A 37 11.63 9.86 3.12
C ASN A 37 10.69 9.27 2.06
N VAL A 38 10.08 8.14 2.39
CA VAL A 38 8.90 7.60 1.69
C VAL A 38 7.69 7.85 2.58
N TYR A 39 6.76 8.67 2.10
CA TYR A 39 5.69 9.25 2.91
C TYR A 39 4.36 8.54 2.71
N TYR A 40 3.60 8.49 3.79
CA TYR A 40 2.15 8.35 3.77
C TYR A 40 1.54 9.73 4.09
N CYS A 41 0.61 10.19 3.28
CA CYS A 41 -0.02 11.50 3.43
C CYS A 41 -1.54 11.41 3.46
N SER A 42 -2.16 12.41 4.09
CA SER A 42 -3.60 12.59 4.12
C SER A 42 -4.06 13.63 3.10
N PRO A 43 -5.35 13.65 2.70
CA PRO A 43 -6.33 12.60 2.96
C PRO A 43 -6.05 11.36 2.09
N THR A 44 -6.48 10.19 2.57
CA THR A 44 -6.33 8.93 1.85
C THR A 44 -6.99 8.92 0.47
N ALA A 45 -8.01 9.79 0.27
CA ALA A 45 -8.66 10.02 -1.01
C ALA A 45 -7.70 10.51 -2.12
N ALA A 46 -6.54 11.07 -1.77
CA ALA A 46 -5.50 11.46 -2.73
C ALA A 46 -4.68 10.27 -3.24
N GLY A 47 -4.90 9.05 -2.72
CA GLY A 47 -4.10 7.87 -3.09
C GLY A 47 -2.64 7.96 -2.63
N ALA A 48 -2.33 8.81 -1.65
CA ALA A 48 -0.97 9.14 -1.24
C ALA A 48 -0.40 8.20 -0.16
N GLY A 49 -0.52 6.89 -0.37
CA GLY A 49 -0.15 5.88 0.63
C GLY A 49 1.35 5.54 0.63
N THR A 50 2.00 5.75 -0.51
CA THR A 50 3.40 5.47 -0.75
C THR A 50 3.94 6.49 -1.75
N CYS A 51 4.63 7.51 -1.24
CA CYS A 51 5.04 8.66 -2.04
C CYS A 51 6.49 9.06 -1.77
N TRP A 52 7.15 9.59 -2.80
CA TRP A 52 8.52 10.09 -2.70
C TRP A 52 8.59 11.58 -3.09
N PRO A 53 9.51 12.35 -2.48
CA PRO A 53 9.85 13.68 -2.95
C PRO A 53 10.18 13.69 -4.44
N SER A 54 9.65 14.69 -5.15
CA SER A 54 9.91 14.94 -6.56
C SER A 54 10.38 16.39 -6.75
N THR A 55 9.84 17.11 -7.73
CA THR A 55 10.07 18.55 -7.89
C THR A 55 9.56 19.34 -6.67
N PRO A 56 10.09 20.55 -6.41
CA PRO A 56 9.72 21.35 -5.24
C PRO A 56 8.20 21.46 -5.04
N GLY A 57 7.74 21.20 -3.81
CA GLY A 57 6.31 21.27 -3.44
C GLY A 57 5.47 20.09 -3.95
N SER A 58 6.08 19.01 -4.44
CA SER A 58 5.34 17.85 -4.95
C SER A 58 5.96 16.51 -4.56
N LEU A 59 5.09 15.50 -4.51
CA LEU A 59 5.44 14.10 -4.36
C LEU A 59 4.99 13.32 -5.60
N LEU A 60 5.66 12.22 -5.89
CA LEU A 60 5.17 11.18 -6.78
C LEU A 60 4.76 9.97 -5.95
N CYS A 61 3.50 9.57 -6.08
CA CYS A 61 2.88 8.47 -5.34
C CYS A 61 2.66 7.29 -6.28
N VAL A 62 2.88 6.06 -5.80
CA VAL A 62 2.67 4.86 -6.63
C VAL A 62 1.20 4.46 -6.66
N ASP A 63 0.67 4.27 -7.87
CA ASP A 63 -0.65 3.67 -8.09
C ASP A 63 -0.58 2.15 -7.90
N ASN A 64 0.27 1.49 -8.68
CA ASN A 64 0.46 0.04 -8.68
C ASN A 64 1.74 -0.37 -9.42
N PRO A 65 2.31 -1.56 -9.13
CA PRO A 65 3.58 -1.98 -9.73
C PRO A 65 3.45 -2.66 -11.11
N TRP A 66 2.23 -3.00 -11.55
CA TRP A 66 2.01 -3.75 -12.79
C TRP A 66 1.92 -2.83 -14.00
N ASP A 67 1.14 -1.75 -13.89
CA ASP A 67 1.07 -0.69 -14.88
C ASP A 67 2.26 0.27 -14.78
N LYS A 68 3.03 0.17 -13.68
CA LYS A 68 4.17 1.03 -13.34
C LYS A 68 3.80 2.51 -13.39
N ARG A 69 2.68 2.87 -12.78
CA ARG A 69 2.17 4.24 -12.76
C ARG A 69 2.46 4.93 -11.45
N LEU A 70 2.88 6.18 -11.55
CA LEU A 70 2.94 7.13 -10.45
C LEU A 70 1.98 8.28 -10.77
N HIS A 71 1.38 8.87 -9.75
CA HIS A 71 0.66 10.14 -9.89
C HIS A 71 1.31 11.22 -9.02
N ARG A 72 1.15 12.47 -9.45
CA ARG A 72 1.67 13.61 -8.71
C ARG A 72 0.64 14.15 -7.74
N VAL A 73 1.11 14.49 -6.54
CA VAL A 73 0.36 15.28 -5.56
C VAL A 73 1.21 16.47 -5.12
N THR A 74 0.54 17.54 -4.67
CA THR A 74 1.19 18.74 -4.11
C THR A 74 1.01 18.79 -2.61
N TYR A 75 1.96 19.37 -1.88
CA TYR A 75 1.88 19.56 -0.44
C TYR A 75 2.32 20.98 -0.03
N GLY A 76 1.84 21.45 1.11
CA GLY A 76 2.25 22.71 1.71
C GLY A 76 3.40 22.55 2.71
N GLY A 77 4.25 23.58 2.84
CA GLY A 77 5.28 23.63 3.87
C GLY A 77 6.49 22.73 3.61
N ALA A 78 7.15 22.29 4.69
CA ALA A 78 8.31 21.41 4.63
C ALA A 78 7.92 19.98 4.99
N LEU A 79 8.54 19.00 4.33
CA LEU A 79 8.42 17.60 4.71
C LEU A 79 9.39 17.31 5.86
N PRO A 80 8.92 16.79 7.00
CA PRO A 80 9.83 16.29 8.02
C PRO A 80 10.58 15.05 7.50
N PRO A 81 11.78 14.75 8.04
CA PRO A 81 12.40 13.46 7.78
C PRO A 81 11.53 12.34 8.37
N VAL A 82 11.37 11.25 7.62
CA VAL A 82 10.67 10.03 8.08
C VAL A 82 11.52 8.81 7.78
N HIS A 83 11.46 7.83 8.68
CA HIS A 83 12.25 6.60 8.60
C HIS A 83 11.34 5.37 8.48
N PRO A 84 11.74 4.32 7.72
CA PRO A 84 11.01 3.06 7.65
C PRO A 84 10.68 2.46 9.02
N THR A 85 9.57 1.73 9.08
CA THR A 85 9.28 0.88 10.24
C THR A 85 10.20 -0.34 10.24
N ALA A 86 10.39 -0.96 11.41
CA ALA A 86 11.25 -2.15 11.55
C ALA A 86 10.74 -3.38 10.77
N SER A 87 9.44 -3.43 10.48
CA SER A 87 8.80 -4.51 9.73
C SER A 87 7.82 -3.90 8.74
N PRO A 88 8.30 -3.45 7.56
CA PRO A 88 7.44 -2.84 6.57
C PRO A 88 6.46 -3.86 5.98
N ASP A 89 5.31 -3.36 5.54
CA ASP A 89 4.30 -4.11 4.80
C ASP A 89 4.34 -3.70 3.33
N PRO A 90 4.40 -4.64 2.38
CA PRO A 90 4.50 -4.30 0.98
C PRO A 90 3.27 -3.49 0.51
N PHE A 91 3.43 -2.59 -0.46
CA PHE A 91 2.28 -1.83 -0.99
C PHE A 91 1.47 -2.67 -1.98
N ALA A 92 2.02 -3.80 -2.44
CA ALA A 92 1.35 -4.72 -3.34
C ALA A 92 1.81 -6.17 -3.12
N LEU A 93 0.93 -7.12 -3.40
CA LEU A 93 1.18 -8.56 -3.39
C LEU A 93 0.68 -9.18 -4.70
N LEU A 94 1.37 -10.24 -5.15
CA LEU A 94 0.88 -11.17 -6.16
C LEU A 94 0.75 -12.53 -5.48
N LEU A 95 -0.41 -13.15 -5.64
CA LEU A 95 -0.69 -14.46 -5.06
C LEU A 95 -0.48 -15.57 -6.10
N ASP A 96 -0.32 -16.80 -5.63
CA ASP A 96 -0.19 -18.03 -6.44
C ASP A 96 -1.31 -18.25 -7.47
N GLY A 97 -2.53 -17.77 -7.20
CA GLY A 97 -3.65 -17.77 -8.15
C GLY A 97 -3.64 -16.62 -9.18
N GLY A 98 -2.58 -15.78 -9.20
CA GLY A 98 -2.47 -14.62 -10.08
C GLY A 98 -3.20 -13.36 -9.57
N ALA A 99 -3.84 -13.42 -8.41
CA ALA A 99 -4.52 -12.28 -7.81
C ALA A 99 -3.52 -11.17 -7.47
N ARG A 100 -3.82 -9.96 -7.94
CA ARG A 100 -3.04 -8.73 -7.74
C ARG A 100 -3.69 -7.94 -6.61
N CYS A 101 -2.98 -7.80 -5.50
CA CYS A 101 -3.53 -7.17 -4.30
C CYS A 101 -2.79 -5.86 -3.99
N LEU A 102 -3.52 -4.77 -3.76
CA LEU A 102 -2.96 -3.47 -3.38
C LEU A 102 -3.22 -3.18 -1.91
N PHE A 103 -2.24 -2.65 -1.19
CA PHE A 103 -2.39 -2.26 0.20
C PHE A 103 -3.47 -1.20 0.32
N ARG A 104 -4.32 -1.35 1.34
CA ARG A 104 -5.45 -0.47 1.55
C ARG A 104 -4.98 0.94 1.89
N ASN A 105 -5.44 1.92 1.11
CA ASN A 105 -5.29 3.33 1.41
C ASN A 105 -6.67 3.99 1.50
N GLY A 106 -7.25 4.01 2.71
CA GLY A 106 -8.58 4.59 2.97
C GLY A 106 -9.75 3.73 2.47
N GLY A 107 -10.86 4.42 2.14
CA GLY A 107 -12.12 3.82 1.69
C GLY A 107 -12.96 3.17 2.80
N ALA A 108 -14.28 3.16 2.60
CA ALA A 108 -15.20 2.41 3.44
C ALA A 108 -15.15 0.92 3.06
N TRP A 109 -14.69 0.09 3.99
CA TRP A 109 -14.62 -1.36 3.80
C TRP A 109 -15.54 -2.03 4.80
N GLY A 110 -16.29 -3.03 4.34
CA GLY A 110 -17.03 -3.90 5.24
C GLY A 110 -16.07 -4.75 6.08
N GLY A 111 -16.41 -4.97 7.34
CA GLY A 111 -15.83 -6.06 8.13
C GLY A 111 -16.53 -7.39 7.82
N ARG A 112 -16.04 -8.46 8.43
CA ARG A 112 -16.73 -9.76 8.47
C ARG A 112 -17.24 -10.04 9.89
N ALA A 113 -18.31 -10.82 9.99
CA ALA A 113 -18.92 -11.20 11.27
C ALA A 113 -17.98 -12.05 12.16
N ASP A 114 -17.00 -12.72 11.56
CA ASP A 114 -15.95 -13.49 12.24
C ASP A 114 -14.76 -12.62 12.70
N GLY A 115 -14.89 -11.29 12.62
CA GLY A 115 -13.91 -10.32 13.14
C GLY A 115 -12.78 -9.96 12.18
N TYR A 116 -12.68 -10.63 11.03
CA TYR A 116 -11.68 -10.29 10.02
C TYR A 116 -11.99 -8.95 9.34
N ILE A 117 -10.93 -8.19 9.06
CA ILE A 117 -10.97 -6.96 8.27
C ILE A 117 -10.06 -7.09 7.05
N GLY A 118 -10.30 -6.29 6.01
CA GLY A 118 -9.46 -6.27 4.82
C GLY A 118 -8.26 -5.33 4.95
N VAL A 119 -7.11 -5.80 4.47
CA VAL A 119 -5.82 -5.09 4.47
C VAL A 119 -5.30 -4.84 3.05
N TYR A 120 -5.51 -5.78 2.13
CA TYR A 120 -5.22 -5.58 0.71
C TYR A 120 -6.45 -5.86 -0.13
N ASP A 121 -6.65 -5.04 -1.16
CA ASP A 121 -7.72 -5.22 -2.14
C ASP A 121 -7.20 -6.06 -3.29
N CYS A 122 -7.81 -7.21 -3.53
CA CYS A 122 -7.49 -8.09 -4.65
C CYS A 122 -8.61 -8.14 -5.71
N GLY A 123 -9.55 -7.19 -5.69
CA GLY A 123 -10.76 -7.20 -6.52
C GLY A 123 -11.95 -7.80 -5.77
N ASP A 124 -12.39 -9.00 -6.16
CA ASP A 124 -13.58 -9.63 -5.56
C ASP A 124 -13.35 -10.14 -4.12
N VAL A 125 -12.09 -10.22 -3.69
CA VAL A 125 -11.68 -10.66 -2.36
C VAL A 125 -10.63 -9.71 -1.78
N ALA A 126 -10.47 -9.76 -0.47
CA ALA A 126 -9.41 -9.05 0.22
C ALA A 126 -8.43 -10.03 0.89
N VAL A 127 -7.20 -9.57 1.09
CA VAL A 127 -6.34 -10.14 2.13
C VAL A 127 -6.91 -9.74 3.48
N LEU A 128 -7.13 -10.73 4.33
CA LEU A 128 -7.81 -10.61 5.61
C LEU A 128 -6.81 -10.60 6.76
N TRP A 129 -7.09 -9.79 7.78
CA TRP A 129 -6.37 -9.75 9.03
C TRP A 129 -7.36 -9.78 10.20
N LEU A 130 -7.00 -10.50 11.24
CA LEU A 130 -7.78 -10.56 12.48
C LEU A 130 -7.10 -9.66 13.52
N PRO A 131 -7.68 -8.51 13.90
CA PRO A 131 -7.01 -7.55 14.79
C PRO A 131 -6.54 -8.13 16.12
N SER A 132 -7.24 -9.15 16.64
CA SER A 132 -6.86 -9.85 17.88
C SER A 132 -5.52 -10.61 17.79
N GLN A 133 -4.98 -10.83 16.58
CA GLN A 133 -3.66 -11.43 16.37
C GLN A 133 -2.50 -10.43 16.47
N GLY A 134 -2.80 -9.14 16.68
CA GLY A 134 -1.81 -8.07 16.78
C GLY A 134 -1.39 -7.52 15.42
N ALA A 135 -0.86 -6.28 15.41
CA ALA A 135 -0.44 -5.59 14.19
C ALA A 135 0.67 -6.35 13.46
N GLY A 136 0.72 -6.22 12.12
CA GLY A 136 1.77 -6.83 11.29
C GLY A 136 1.64 -8.35 11.06
N THR A 137 0.56 -8.98 11.50
CA THR A 137 0.33 -10.43 11.34
C THR A 137 -0.51 -10.80 10.10
N CYS A 138 -0.85 -9.82 9.26
CA CYS A 138 -1.65 -10.05 8.05
C CYS A 138 -0.95 -10.92 6.99
N ILE A 139 0.39 -10.91 6.98
CA ILE A 139 1.24 -11.75 6.15
C ILE A 139 2.04 -12.64 7.08
N ASP A 140 1.88 -13.95 6.96
CA ASP A 140 2.71 -14.91 7.66
C ASP A 140 4.05 -15.03 6.92
N ARG A 141 5.12 -14.56 7.57
CA ARG A 141 6.50 -14.56 7.06
C ARG A 141 7.39 -15.60 7.77
N SER A 142 6.80 -16.52 8.55
CA SER A 142 7.54 -17.48 9.38
C SER A 142 8.26 -18.57 8.57
N ALA A 143 7.85 -18.77 7.32
CA ALA A 143 8.44 -19.72 6.38
C ALA A 143 9.04 -19.02 5.15
N ALA A 144 9.82 -19.77 4.36
CA ALA A 144 10.44 -19.27 3.13
C ALA A 144 9.42 -18.76 2.09
N VAL A 145 8.24 -19.39 2.05
CA VAL A 145 7.11 -18.92 1.24
C VAL A 145 6.12 -18.22 2.17
N TRP A 146 5.95 -16.92 1.98
CA TRP A 146 4.99 -16.14 2.76
C TRP A 146 3.56 -16.53 2.39
N THR A 147 2.65 -16.45 3.35
CA THR A 147 1.23 -16.72 3.11
C THR A 147 0.33 -15.64 3.66
N VAL A 148 -0.86 -15.56 3.10
CA VAL A 148 -1.94 -14.67 3.53
C VAL A 148 -3.26 -15.41 3.62
N LYS A 149 -4.19 -14.89 4.41
CA LYS A 149 -5.59 -15.31 4.41
C LYS A 149 -6.37 -14.42 3.45
N VAL A 150 -7.21 -15.01 2.59
CA VAL A 150 -8.06 -14.28 1.65
C VAL A 150 -9.52 -14.65 1.78
N GLY A 151 -10.41 -13.71 1.51
CA GLY A 151 -11.84 -13.96 1.48
C GLY A 151 -12.65 -12.70 1.16
N GLN A 152 -13.94 -12.88 0.94
CA GLN A 152 -14.87 -11.77 0.69
C GLN A 152 -15.14 -10.97 1.98
N LEU A 153 -15.31 -9.66 1.83
CA LEU A 153 -15.75 -8.75 2.89
C LEU A 153 -17.26 -8.52 2.82
N GLY A 154 -17.87 -8.10 3.93
CA GLY A 154 -19.28 -7.69 3.98
C GLY A 154 -20.32 -8.81 3.81
N ALA A 155 -19.90 -10.04 3.53
CA ALA A 155 -20.81 -11.18 3.44
C ALA A 155 -21.24 -11.65 4.84
N GLN A 156 -22.57 -11.69 5.09
CA GLN A 156 -23.15 -12.14 6.37
C GLN A 156 -22.80 -13.60 6.70
N THR A 157 -22.61 -14.43 5.67
CA THR A 157 -22.24 -15.85 5.76
C THR A 157 -21.01 -16.16 4.93
N ALA A 158 -19.93 -15.43 5.18
CA ALA A 158 -18.72 -15.60 4.40
C ALA A 158 -18.06 -16.98 4.64
N SER A 159 -17.61 -17.64 3.57
CA SER A 159 -16.82 -18.86 3.70
C SER A 159 -15.55 -18.64 4.53
N PRO A 160 -14.99 -19.69 5.16
CA PRO A 160 -13.73 -19.58 5.89
C PRO A 160 -12.61 -18.98 5.02
N PRO A 161 -11.75 -18.12 5.58
CA PRO A 161 -10.62 -17.55 4.86
C PRO A 161 -9.71 -18.64 4.29
N GLN A 162 -9.35 -18.49 3.01
CA GLN A 162 -8.45 -19.42 2.35
C GLN A 162 -7.01 -18.97 2.50
N THR A 163 -6.08 -19.89 2.72
CA THR A 163 -4.64 -19.57 2.65
C THR A 163 -4.22 -19.47 1.19
N ARG A 164 -3.39 -18.49 0.86
CA ARG A 164 -2.74 -18.32 -0.44
C ARG A 164 -1.26 -18.00 -0.25
N ALA A 165 -0.42 -18.54 -1.12
CA ALA A 165 1.00 -18.20 -1.14
C ALA A 165 1.22 -16.84 -1.82
N VAL A 166 2.15 -16.06 -1.28
CA VAL A 166 2.66 -14.84 -1.91
C VAL A 166 3.79 -15.21 -2.85
N THR A 167 3.63 -14.90 -4.13
CA THR A 167 4.64 -15.16 -5.17
C THR A 167 5.50 -13.94 -5.46
N SER A 168 5.00 -12.74 -5.18
CA SER A 168 5.77 -11.49 -5.25
C SER A 168 5.22 -10.46 -4.29
N ALA A 169 6.10 -9.63 -3.74
CA ALA A 169 5.78 -8.52 -2.86
C ALA A 169 6.58 -7.28 -3.30
N TRP A 170 5.94 -6.11 -3.29
CA TRP A 170 6.58 -4.86 -3.69
C TRP A 170 6.72 -3.91 -2.49
N PHE A 171 7.95 -3.46 -2.27
CA PHE A 171 8.31 -2.48 -1.25
C PHE A 171 8.78 -1.17 -1.89
N ALA A 172 8.72 -0.10 -1.11
CA ALA A 172 9.00 1.25 -1.58
C ALA A 172 10.42 1.69 -1.19
N GLY A 173 11.32 1.67 -2.17
CA GLY A 173 12.71 2.10 -2.02
C GLY A 173 13.09 3.32 -2.88
N ALA A 174 14.28 3.85 -2.62
CA ALA A 174 14.95 4.85 -3.44
C ALA A 174 16.36 4.36 -3.80
N VAL A 175 16.92 4.90 -4.87
CA VAL A 175 18.29 4.62 -5.35
C VAL A 175 19.08 5.90 -5.51
#